data_AF-A0A2N5GYE3-F1
#
_entry.id   AF-A0A2N5GYE3-F1
#
_cell.length_a   1.000
_cell.length_b   1.000
_cell.length_c   1.000
_cell.angle_alpha   90.00
_cell.angle_beta   90.00
_cell.angle_gamma   90.00
#
_symmetry.space_group_name_H-M   'P 1'
#
loop_
_entity.id
_entity.type
_entity.pdbx_description
1 polymer ?
#
loop_
_entity_poly.entity_id
_entity_poly.type
_entity_poly.pdbx_seq_one_letter_code
_entity_poly.pdbx_strand_id
1 'polypeptide(L)'
;MTRIIPFNGLNLEDVLKVAASVEEHSSHPIAEAICNKASELNIPVPQYEELEMAVGKGIKASVNGKMVLVGSKRFLTEWDISFEPLNNMNGETADRDANIVFVAYDKKLAGMIILEDKVREGMKKAINQLRRHGVDECYVDG
;
A
#
# COMPACT_ATOMS: atom_id res chain seq x y z
N MET A 1 -2.24 0.11 16.66
CA MET A 1 -2.67 1.28 15.87
C MET A 1 -1.66 1.61 14.78
N THR A 2 -2.08 1.47 13.52
CA THR A 2 -1.32 1.93 12.34
C THR A 2 -1.39 3.46 12.23
N ARG A 3 -0.26 4.14 12.00
CA ARG A 3 -0.20 5.61 11.84
C ARG A 3 -0.09 5.95 10.36
N ILE A 4 -0.89 6.90 9.87
CA ILE A 4 -0.88 7.34 8.47
C ILE A 4 -0.43 8.80 8.42
N ILE A 5 0.55 9.09 7.56
CA ILE A 5 1.12 10.43 7.39
C ILE A 5 0.98 10.81 5.91
N PRO A 6 0.17 11.83 5.58
CA PRO A 6 0.02 12.30 4.20
C PRO A 6 1.13 13.28 3.80
N PHE A 7 1.36 13.41 2.49
CA PHE A 7 2.34 14.32 1.90
C PHE A 7 1.75 15.12 0.74
N ASN A 8 2.51 16.09 0.23
CA ASN A 8 2.20 16.85 -0.99
C ASN A 8 0.82 17.55 -0.97
N GLY A 9 0.39 18.01 0.21
CA GLY A 9 -0.87 18.72 0.40
C GLY A 9 -2.11 17.83 0.40
N LEU A 10 -1.95 16.50 0.35
CA LEU A 10 -3.03 15.55 0.56
C LEU A 10 -3.38 15.44 2.05
N ASN A 11 -4.58 14.99 2.33
CA ASN A 11 -5.03 14.70 3.68
C ASN A 11 -5.07 13.19 3.95
N LEU A 12 -5.46 12.83 5.18
CA LEU A 12 -5.59 11.43 5.60
C LEU A 12 -6.60 10.65 4.73
N GLU A 13 -7.71 11.28 4.36
CA GLU A 13 -8.77 10.66 3.59
C GLU A 13 -8.34 10.36 2.16
N ASP A 14 -7.55 11.25 1.55
CA ASP A 14 -6.99 11.04 0.20
C ASP A 14 -6.09 9.80 0.17
N VAL A 15 -5.21 9.66 1.16
CA VAL A 15 -4.31 8.50 1.28
C VAL A 15 -5.11 7.23 1.51
N LEU A 16 -6.10 7.26 2.42
CA LEU A 16 -6.97 6.12 2.70
C LEU A 16 -7.82 5.71 1.50
N LYS A 17 -8.38 6.68 0.77
CA LYS A 17 -9.19 6.44 -0.42
C LYS A 17 -8.42 5.67 -1.48
N VAL A 18 -7.19 6.11 -1.74
CA VAL A 18 -6.32 5.50 -2.76
C VAL A 18 -5.79 4.14 -2.28
N ALA A 19 -5.36 4.03 -1.02
CA ALA A 19 -4.83 2.79 -0.48
C ALA A 19 -5.92 1.71 -0.32
N ALA A 20 -7.11 2.07 0.14
CA ALA A 20 -8.23 1.13 0.29
C ALA A 20 -8.72 0.60 -1.06
N SER A 21 -8.66 1.43 -2.11
CA SER A 21 -9.06 1.03 -3.48
C SER A 21 -8.27 -0.19 -3.94
N VAL A 22 -6.94 -0.18 -3.80
CA VAL A 22 -6.09 -1.27 -4.28
C VAL A 22 -5.96 -2.46 -3.32
N GLU A 23 -6.47 -2.31 -2.09
CA GLU A 23 -6.42 -3.34 -1.04
C GLU A 23 -7.78 -4.02 -0.81
N GLU A 24 -8.85 -3.63 -1.51
CA GLU A 24 -10.22 -4.12 -1.30
C GLU A 24 -10.35 -5.65 -1.39
N HIS A 25 -9.51 -6.31 -2.20
CA HIS A 25 -9.50 -7.77 -2.35
C HIS A 25 -8.33 -8.47 -1.65
N SER A 26 -7.56 -7.73 -0.86
CA SER A 26 -6.40 -8.24 -0.14
C SER A 26 -6.81 -8.67 1.26
N SER A 27 -6.52 -9.92 1.64
CA SER A 27 -6.88 -10.46 2.95
C SER A 27 -5.76 -10.32 3.99
N HIS A 28 -4.81 -9.42 3.75
CA HIS A 28 -3.67 -9.22 4.64
C HIS A 28 -4.00 -8.24 5.78
N PRO A 29 -3.36 -8.36 6.95
CA PRO A 29 -3.67 -7.52 8.11
C PRO A 29 -3.57 -6.00 7.87
N ILE A 30 -2.74 -5.56 6.91
CA ILE A 30 -2.67 -4.14 6.54
C ILE A 30 -3.90 -3.70 5.74
N ALA A 31 -4.35 -4.53 4.79
CA ALA A 31 -5.50 -4.27 3.94
C ALA A 31 -6.74 -4.10 4.82
N GLU A 32 -6.92 -5.04 5.75
CA GLU A 32 -7.97 -4.98 6.76
C GLU A 32 -7.88 -3.69 7.59
N ALA A 33 -6.70 -3.32 8.07
CA ALA A 33 -6.53 -2.08 8.83
C ALA A 33 -6.86 -0.81 8.01
N ILE A 34 -6.49 -0.77 6.74
CA ILE A 34 -6.76 0.36 5.83
C ILE A 34 -8.26 0.43 5.49
N CYS A 35 -8.85 -0.69 5.06
CA CYS A 35 -10.26 -0.80 4.70
C CYS A 35 -11.17 -0.52 5.89
N ASN A 36 -10.85 -1.05 7.09
CA ASN A 36 -11.58 -0.74 8.31
C ASN A 36 -11.49 0.75 8.64
N LYS A 37 -10.31 1.37 8.51
CA LYS A 37 -10.17 2.81 8.77
C LYS A 37 -10.94 3.66 7.76
N ALA A 38 -10.96 3.27 6.49
CA ALA A 38 -11.76 3.93 5.47
C ALA A 38 -13.26 3.80 5.76
N SER A 39 -13.71 2.61 6.19
CA SER A 39 -15.09 2.33 6.57
C SER A 39 -15.53 3.11 7.81
N GLU A 40 -14.71 3.13 8.88
CA GLU A 40 -14.95 3.93 10.10
C GLU A 40 -15.17 5.41 9.80
N LEU A 41 -14.44 5.94 8.81
CA LEU A 41 -14.49 7.34 8.40
C LEU A 41 -15.51 7.60 7.28
N ASN A 42 -16.28 6.59 6.86
CA ASN A 42 -17.23 6.66 5.74
C ASN A 42 -16.61 7.21 4.44
N ILE A 43 -15.34 6.87 4.19
CA ILE A 43 -14.62 7.33 2.99
C ILE A 43 -15.10 6.51 1.79
N PRO A 44 -15.62 7.14 0.73
CA PRO A 44 -15.98 6.43 -0.49
C PRO A 44 -14.72 5.90 -1.18
N VAL A 45 -14.64 4.59 -1.37
CA VAL A 45 -13.52 3.92 -2.01
C VAL A 45 -13.81 3.74 -3.50
N PRO A 46 -13.03 4.35 -4.41
CA PRO A 46 -13.22 4.17 -5.85
C PRO A 46 -12.78 2.76 -6.27
N GLN A 47 -13.37 2.24 -7.33
CA GLN A 47 -12.86 1.04 -7.99
C GLN A 47 -11.53 1.33 -8.69
N TYR A 48 -10.67 0.33 -8.72
CA TYR A 48 -9.44 0.36 -9.50
C TYR A 48 -9.63 -0.31 -10.87
N GLU A 49 -8.72 0.00 -11.78
CA GLU A 49 -8.52 -0.61 -13.07
C GLU A 49 -7.07 -1.11 -13.16
N GLU A 50 -6.79 -2.14 -13.96
CA GLU A 50 -5.43 -2.58 -14.30
C GLU A 50 -4.51 -2.83 -13.08
N LEU A 51 -4.90 -3.74 -12.18
CA LEU A 51 -4.10 -4.11 -11.01
C LEU A 51 -2.96 -5.06 -11.37
N GLU A 52 -1.74 -4.65 -11.03
CA GLU A 52 -0.51 -5.43 -11.14
C GLU A 52 0.10 -5.62 -9.75
N MET A 53 0.25 -6.87 -9.31
CA MET A 53 0.85 -7.20 -8.02
C MET A 53 2.30 -7.65 -8.20
N ALA A 54 3.24 -6.90 -7.63
CA ALA A 54 4.63 -7.30 -7.51
C ALA A 54 4.83 -8.00 -6.16
N VAL A 55 4.78 -9.34 -6.16
CA VAL A 55 4.79 -10.17 -4.94
C VAL A 55 5.96 -9.81 -4.01
N GLY A 56 5.61 -9.39 -2.79
CA GLY A 56 6.58 -9.00 -1.75
C GLY A 56 7.22 -7.62 -1.95
N LYS A 57 6.78 -6.85 -2.95
CA LYS A 57 7.27 -5.48 -3.22
C LYS A 57 6.17 -4.42 -3.09
N GLY A 58 5.01 -4.66 -3.71
CA GLY A 58 3.91 -3.71 -3.77
C GLY A 58 2.87 -4.01 -4.85
N ILE A 59 1.92 -3.12 -5.00
CA ILE A 59 0.79 -3.16 -5.94
C ILE A 59 0.81 -1.87 -6.75
N LYS A 60 0.54 -1.98 -8.05
CA LYS A 60 0.27 -0.88 -8.97
C LYS A 60 -1.15 -1.02 -9.49
N ALA A 61 -1.87 0.08 -9.61
CA ALA A 61 -3.17 0.11 -10.26
C ALA A 61 -3.44 1.48 -10.90
N SER A 62 -4.54 1.58 -11.65
CA SER A 62 -5.14 2.84 -12.07
C SER A 62 -6.40 3.09 -11.24
N VAL A 63 -6.55 4.29 -10.67
CA VAL A 63 -7.76 4.71 -9.95
C VAL A 63 -8.18 6.06 -10.49
N ASN A 64 -9.40 6.17 -11.02
CA ASN A 64 -9.90 7.37 -11.70
C ASN A 64 -8.93 7.87 -12.81
N GLY A 65 -8.35 6.95 -13.58
CA GLY A 65 -7.39 7.26 -14.65
C GLY A 65 -6.02 7.74 -14.17
N LYS A 66 -5.72 7.62 -12.87
CA LYS A 66 -4.44 8.01 -12.29
C LYS A 66 -3.70 6.81 -11.71
N MET A 67 -2.39 6.77 -11.92
CA MET A 67 -1.54 5.72 -11.39
C MET A 67 -1.48 5.78 -9.86
N VAL A 68 -1.73 4.64 -9.23
CA VAL A 68 -1.60 4.36 -7.81
C VAL A 68 -0.50 3.34 -7.60
N LEU A 69 0.38 3.59 -6.63
CA LEU A 69 1.37 2.62 -6.17
C LEU A 69 1.25 2.47 -4.66
N VAL A 70 1.19 1.24 -4.17
CA VAL A 70 1.21 0.92 -2.73
C VAL A 70 2.28 -0.13 -2.48
N GLY A 71 3.28 0.18 -1.65
CA GLY A 71 4.34 -0.80 -1.39
C GLY A 71 5.58 -0.26 -0.68
N SER A 72 6.67 -1.00 -0.80
CA SER A 72 7.96 -0.64 -0.21
C SER A 72 8.57 0.61 -0.85
N LYS A 73 9.47 1.28 -0.13
CA LYS A 73 10.26 2.42 -0.67
C LYS A 73 10.93 2.06 -2.00
N ARG A 74 11.59 0.89 -2.04
CA ARG A 74 12.26 0.38 -3.24
C ARG A 74 11.29 0.23 -4.42
N PHE A 75 10.10 -0.31 -4.19
CA PHE A 75 9.09 -0.47 -5.24
C PHE A 75 8.68 0.88 -5.84
N LEU A 76 8.39 1.87 -5.01
CA LEU A 76 8.04 3.21 -5.49
C LEU A 76 9.22 3.91 -6.18
N THR A 77 10.46 3.69 -5.72
CA THR A 77 11.66 4.21 -6.40
C THR A 77 11.86 3.58 -7.78
N GLU A 78 11.51 2.30 -7.97
CA GLU A 78 11.52 1.64 -9.30
C GLU A 78 10.53 2.31 -10.29
N TRP A 79 9.59 3.13 -9.79
CA TRP A 79 8.62 3.92 -10.57
C TRP A 79 8.88 5.43 -10.53
N ASP A 80 10.12 5.84 -10.24
CA ASP A 80 10.56 7.24 -10.22
C ASP A 80 9.79 8.15 -9.23
N ILE A 81 9.22 7.58 -8.16
CA ILE A 81 8.56 8.38 -7.13
C ILE A 81 9.62 9.07 -6.25
N SER A 82 9.55 10.41 -6.20
CA SER A 82 10.38 11.22 -5.31
C SER A 82 9.94 11.09 -3.85
N PHE A 83 10.92 10.90 -2.98
CA PHE A 83 10.77 10.84 -1.52
C PHE A 83 11.27 12.11 -0.82
N GLU A 84 11.50 13.20 -1.55
CA GLU A 84 11.90 14.49 -0.97
C GLU A 84 11.03 14.95 0.22
N PRO A 85 9.69 14.72 0.27
CA PRO A 85 8.89 15.05 1.45
C PRO A 85 9.37 14.39 2.74
N LEU A 86 10.04 13.23 2.66
CA LEU A 86 10.62 12.55 3.82
C LEU A 86 11.90 13.22 4.33
N ASN A 87 12.61 13.99 3.51
CA ASN A 87 13.87 14.63 3.93
C ASN A 87 13.66 15.63 5.07
N ASN A 88 12.44 16.14 5.22
CA ASN A 88 12.05 17.05 6.31
C ASN A 88 11.59 16.31 7.57
N MET A 89 11.50 14.97 7.54
CA MET A 89 11.12 14.16 8.69
C MET A 89 12.35 13.57 9.36
N ASN A 90 12.76 14.19 10.46
CA ASN A 90 13.90 13.71 11.25
C ASN A 90 13.54 12.42 12.02
N GLY A 91 14.31 11.35 11.82
CA GLY A 91 14.44 10.21 12.74
C GLY A 91 13.27 9.22 12.85
N GLU A 92 12.03 9.58 12.49
CA GLU A 92 10.89 8.66 12.64
C GLU A 92 10.90 7.48 11.66
N THR A 93 11.55 7.64 10.50
CA THR A 93 11.52 6.66 9.40
C THR A 93 12.74 5.74 9.36
N ALA A 94 13.93 6.22 9.73
CA ALA A 94 15.19 5.46 9.58
C ALA A 94 15.20 4.12 10.32
N ASP A 95 14.64 4.05 11.53
CA ASP A 95 14.56 2.79 12.31
C ASP A 95 13.34 1.92 11.95
N ARG A 96 12.39 2.47 11.19
CA ARG A 96 11.10 1.83 10.91
C ARG A 96 10.82 1.61 9.43
N ASP A 97 11.74 1.91 8.52
CA ASP A 97 11.58 1.75 7.06
C ASP A 97 11.00 0.39 6.69
N ALA A 98 11.41 -0.64 7.44
CA ALA A 98 10.97 -2.00 7.24
C ALA A 98 9.46 -2.19 7.55
N ASN A 99 8.90 -1.40 8.48
CA ASN A 99 7.50 -1.39 8.91
C ASN A 99 6.66 -0.32 8.19
N ILE A 100 7.17 0.33 7.14
CA ILE A 100 6.44 1.39 6.44
C ILE A 100 5.98 0.89 5.07
N VAL A 101 4.71 1.13 4.77
CA VAL A 101 4.15 1.03 3.41
C VAL A 101 3.93 2.43 2.89
N PHE A 102 4.40 2.70 1.68
CA PHE A 102 4.27 3.99 1.03
C PHE A 102 3.16 3.93 -0.02
N VAL A 103 2.45 5.05 -0.16
CA VAL A 103 1.37 5.23 -1.11
C VAL A 103 1.77 6.37 -2.04
N ALA A 104 1.68 6.15 -3.35
CA ALA A 104 1.83 7.18 -4.36
C ALA A 104 0.56 7.30 -5.19
N TYR A 105 0.26 8.53 -5.59
CA TYR A 105 -0.85 8.87 -6.46
C TYR A 105 -0.36 9.88 -7.49
N ASP A 106 -0.63 9.63 -8.77
CA ASP A 106 -0.30 10.54 -9.87
C ASP A 106 1.19 10.93 -9.89
N LYS A 107 2.06 9.91 -9.79
CA LYS A 107 3.53 10.02 -9.75
C LYS A 107 4.10 10.83 -8.58
N LYS A 108 3.31 11.08 -7.53
CA LYS A 108 3.77 11.78 -6.32
C LYS A 108 3.58 10.91 -5.09
N LEU A 109 4.50 11.01 -4.15
CA LEU A 109 4.34 10.39 -2.84
C LEU A 109 3.10 10.98 -2.15
N ALA A 110 2.06 10.18 -1.98
CA ALA A 110 0.80 10.61 -1.41
C ALA A 110 0.80 10.50 0.12
N GLY A 111 1.42 9.45 0.64
CA GLY A 111 1.48 9.21 2.07
C GLY A 111 2.33 8.01 2.44
N MET A 112 2.47 7.79 3.74
CA MET A 112 3.03 6.56 4.28
C MET A 112 2.19 6.03 5.44
N ILE A 113 2.22 4.72 5.59
CA ILE A 113 1.46 3.94 6.54
C ILE A 113 2.48 3.19 7.40
N ILE A 114 2.64 3.63 8.65
CA ILE A 114 3.53 3.01 9.62
C ILE A 114 2.79 1.87 10.32
N LEU A 115 3.27 0.66 10.11
CA LEU A 115 2.73 -0.56 10.70
C LEU A 115 3.31 -0.81 12.09
N GLU A 116 2.51 -1.42 12.95
CA GLU A 116 3.00 -2.07 14.15
C GLU A 116 3.58 -3.44 13.82
N ASP A 117 4.53 -3.91 14.64
CA ASP A 117 5.24 -5.17 14.41
C ASP A 117 4.30 -6.37 14.22
N LYS A 118 3.21 -6.44 15.00
CA LYS A 118 2.20 -7.51 14.90
C LYS A 118 1.53 -7.57 13.52
N VAL A 119 1.21 -6.42 12.94
CA VAL A 119 0.59 -6.31 11.61
C VAL A 119 1.57 -6.79 10.54
N ARG A 120 2.85 -6.43 10.69
CA ARG A 120 3.90 -6.86 9.77
C ARG A 120 4.19 -8.35 9.83
N GLU A 121 4.20 -8.96 11.01
CA GLU A 121 4.38 -10.40 11.13
C GLU A 121 3.25 -11.17 10.43
N GLY A 122 2.01 -10.71 10.57
CA GLY A 122 0.87 -11.28 9.85
C GLY A 122 0.99 -11.10 8.33
N MET A 123 1.45 -9.94 7.85
CA MET A 123 1.77 -9.71 6.43
C MET A 123 2.82 -10.67 5.89
N LYS A 124 3.95 -10.85 6.61
CA LYS A 124 4.99 -11.82 6.20
C LYS A 124 4.44 -13.24 6.12
N LYS A 125 3.60 -13.65 7.07
CA LYS A 125 2.95 -14.98 7.07
C LYS A 125 2.06 -15.15 5.84
N ALA A 126 1.24 -14.16 5.54
CA ALA A 126 0.27 -14.25 4.46
C ALA A 126 0.92 -14.16 3.06
N ILE A 127 1.96 -13.34 2.88
CA ILE A 127 2.81 -13.35 1.68
C ILE A 127 3.52 -14.71 1.53
N ASN A 128 4.02 -15.29 2.62
CA ASN A 128 4.65 -16.62 2.57
C ASN A 128 3.64 -17.72 2.22
N GLN A 129 2.38 -17.61 2.63
CA GLN A 129 1.32 -18.52 2.22
C GLN A 129 1.00 -18.36 0.73
N LEU A 130 0.84 -17.13 0.23
CA LEU A 130 0.65 -16.86 -1.20
C LEU A 130 1.80 -17.38 -2.06
N ARG A 131 3.05 -17.21 -1.62
CA ARG A 131 4.22 -17.79 -2.31
C ARG A 131 4.22 -19.32 -2.34
N ARG A 132 3.59 -19.97 -1.35
CA ARG A 132 3.46 -21.43 -1.31
C ARG A 132 2.29 -21.93 -2.16
N HIS A 133 1.26 -21.12 -2.38
CA HIS A 133 0.11 -21.46 -3.22
C HIS A 133 0.27 -21.02 -4.69
N GLY A 134 1.06 -19.99 -4.98
CA GLY A 134 1.36 -19.52 -6.35
C GLY A 134 2.33 -20.41 -7.14
N VAL A 135 2.56 -21.65 -6.72
CA VAL A 135 3.31 -22.67 -7.49
C VAL A 135 2.36 -23.62 -8.24
N ASP A 136 1.03 -23.55 -8.06
CA ASP A 136 0.14 -24.61 -8.57
C ASP A 136 -1.12 -24.20 -9.36
N GLU A 137 -1.31 -22.95 -9.78
CA GLU A 137 -2.50 -22.59 -10.58
C GLU A 137 -2.16 -22.04 -11.97
N CYS A 138 -1.59 -22.92 -12.79
CA CYS A 138 -1.89 -22.95 -14.23
C CYS A 138 -3.00 -23.99 -14.44
N TYR A 139 -4.26 -23.62 -14.25
CA TYR A 139 -5.36 -24.40 -14.83
C TYR A 139 -5.54 -23.91 -16.27
N VAL A 140 -4.98 -24.68 -17.20
CA VAL A 140 -5.31 -24.57 -18.63
C VAL A 140 -6.69 -25.18 -18.83
N ASP A 141 -7.66 -24.32 -19.15
CA ASP A 141 -9.01 -24.71 -19.51
C ASP A 141 -8.98 -25.52 -20.81
N GLY A 142 -9.75 -26.61 -20.87
CA GLY A 142 -9.87 -27.54 -22.00
C GLY A 142 -11.32 -27.73 -22.41
#